data_AF-A0A9D5TR87-F1
#
_entry.id   AF-A0A9D5TR87-F1
#
_cell.length_a   1.000
_cell.length_b   1.000
_cell.length_c   1.000
_cell.angle_alpha   90.00
_cell.angle_beta   90.00
_cell.angle_gamma   90.00
#
_symmetry.space_group_name_H-M   'P 1'
#
loop_
_entity.id
_entity.type
_entity.pdbx_description
1 polymer ?
#
loop_
_entity_poly.entity_id
_entity_poly.type
_entity_poly.pdbx_seq_one_letter_code
_entity_poly.pdbx_strand_id
1 'polypeptide(L)'
;MIKKFISVFFVILFIFSNVYANNAVDTIISDETKYVILATITNVTDNSFELTRGYGVKYPEWAIIPDTFNVNKFKYGYCVEHADNYNNPQMGDNIIVAMEYANGVYNVVSAAFMVDNVSSSAKVKVPENLKKYKCLNELLALGYYIHSDGERTEYEYTDDEKVYAVGENGEKFEINAHKDDYVVFYDKNNALASEGEVTPQKKAENMSNYLMIFLSIGIIIGLGGIWLINFLLNRKEGE
;
A
#
# COMPACT_ATOMS: atom_id res chain seq x y z
N MET A 1 23.13 32.52 -18.01
CA MET A 1 22.47 31.40 -18.71
C MET A 1 22.56 30.06 -17.97
N ILE A 2 23.46 29.88 -17.00
CA ILE A 2 23.66 28.62 -16.24
C ILE A 2 22.52 28.31 -15.24
N LYS A 3 21.76 29.30 -14.77
CA LYS A 3 20.68 29.10 -13.77
C LYS A 3 19.42 28.38 -14.27
N LYS A 4 19.17 28.32 -15.59
CA LYS A 4 17.98 27.63 -16.14
C LYS A 4 18.22 26.15 -16.44
N PHE A 5 19.47 25.72 -16.60
CA PHE A 5 19.82 24.32 -16.88
C PHE A 5 19.72 23.42 -15.64
N ILE A 6 19.96 23.99 -14.45
CA ILE A 6 19.86 23.28 -13.16
C ILE A 6 18.40 22.93 -12.83
N SER A 7 17.44 23.73 -13.31
CA SER A 7 16.02 23.50 -13.00
C SER A 7 15.42 22.33 -13.79
N VAL A 8 15.95 22.00 -14.98
CA VAL A 8 15.45 20.86 -15.79
C VAL A 8 16.02 19.54 -15.27
N PHE A 9 17.25 19.54 -14.73
CA PHE A 9 17.85 18.35 -14.11
C PHE A 9 17.16 17.97 -12.79
N PHE A 10 16.67 18.96 -12.03
CA PHE A 10 15.87 18.72 -10.83
C PHE A 10 14.51 18.08 -11.13
N VAL A 11 13.85 18.45 -12.23
CA VAL A 11 12.55 17.88 -12.59
C VAL A 11 12.66 16.41 -13.01
N ILE A 12 13.75 16.00 -13.66
CA ILE A 12 13.96 14.60 -14.07
C ILE A 12 14.27 13.68 -12.87
N LEU A 13 14.92 14.20 -11.82
CA LEU A 13 15.19 13.45 -10.58
C LEU A 13 13.93 13.17 -9.74
N PHE A 14 12.83 13.90 -9.96
CA PHE A 14 11.54 13.65 -9.29
C PHE A 14 10.63 12.67 -10.05
N ILE A 15 11.02 12.18 -11.25
CA ILE A 15 10.18 11.27 -12.06
C ILE A 15 10.47 9.79 -11.73
N PHE A 16 11.50 9.49 -10.93
CA PHE A 16 11.87 8.11 -10.57
C PHE A 16 11.78 7.79 -9.08
N SER A 17 11.03 8.56 -8.30
CA SER A 17 10.48 8.00 -7.06
C SER A 17 9.35 7.05 -7.46
N ASN A 18 9.72 5.83 -7.88
CA ASN A 18 8.81 4.69 -7.82
C ASN A 18 8.30 4.64 -6.37
N VAL A 19 7.11 5.16 -6.13
CA VAL A 19 6.39 4.97 -4.89
C VAL A 19 5.94 3.52 -4.92
N TYR A 20 6.88 2.63 -4.59
CA TYR A 20 6.62 1.22 -4.44
C TYR A 20 5.54 1.04 -3.37
N ALA A 21 4.74 -0.02 -3.51
CA ALA A 21 3.72 -0.42 -2.56
C ALA A 21 4.22 -0.59 -1.10
N ASN A 22 5.54 -0.61 -0.88
CA ASN A 22 6.26 -0.62 0.41
C ASN A 22 5.63 0.23 1.51
N ASN A 23 5.12 1.43 1.20
CA ASN A 23 4.83 2.42 2.24
C ASN A 23 3.71 2.02 3.23
N ALA A 24 2.75 1.17 2.83
CA ALA A 24 1.60 0.87 3.68
C ALA A 24 1.88 -0.19 4.77
N VAL A 25 2.55 -1.28 4.42
CA VAL A 25 2.94 -2.33 5.39
C VAL A 25 3.98 -1.76 6.36
N ASP A 26 5.00 -1.07 5.82
CA ASP A 26 6.05 -0.45 6.62
C ASP A 26 5.47 0.54 7.64
N THR A 27 4.45 1.33 7.24
CA THR A 27 3.77 2.23 8.19
C THR A 27 3.07 1.46 9.31
N ILE A 28 2.41 0.34 9.04
CA ILE A 28 1.73 -0.44 10.10
C ILE A 28 2.74 -1.04 11.09
N ILE A 29 3.85 -1.56 10.57
CA ILE A 29 4.87 -2.26 11.34
C ILE A 29 5.80 -1.27 12.08
N SER A 30 5.92 -0.04 11.59
CA SER A 30 6.83 0.97 12.13
C SER A 30 6.72 1.17 13.65
N ASP A 31 7.89 1.36 14.29
CA ASP A 31 7.98 1.73 15.70
C ASP A 31 7.23 3.02 16.03
N GLU A 32 7.14 3.95 15.08
CA GLU A 32 6.47 5.24 15.23
C GLU A 32 4.94 5.10 15.31
N THR A 33 4.40 4.00 14.77
CA THR A 33 2.96 3.76 14.77
C THR A 33 2.50 3.25 16.12
N LYS A 34 1.66 4.07 16.76
CA LYS A 34 1.21 3.84 18.14
C LYS A 34 -0.08 3.07 18.25
N TYR A 35 -0.95 3.06 17.26
CA TYR A 35 -2.23 2.36 17.36
C TYR A 35 -2.39 1.43 16.17
N VAL A 36 -2.24 0.13 16.41
CA VAL A 36 -2.52 -0.91 15.43
C VAL A 36 -3.53 -1.86 16.03
N ILE A 37 -4.64 -2.04 15.32
CA ILE A 37 -5.73 -2.91 15.76
C ILE A 37 -6.19 -3.84 14.65
N LEU A 38 -6.83 -4.93 15.07
CA LEU A 38 -7.70 -5.75 14.25
C LEU A 38 -9.15 -5.33 14.52
N ALA A 39 -9.91 -5.09 13.46
CA ALA A 39 -11.28 -4.64 13.54
C ALA A 39 -12.15 -5.26 12.44
N THR A 40 -13.46 -5.25 12.66
CA THR A 40 -14.46 -5.60 11.65
C THR A 40 -15.15 -4.32 11.17
N ILE A 41 -15.33 -4.17 9.86
CA ILE A 41 -16.14 -3.08 9.31
C ILE A 41 -17.61 -3.40 9.55
N THR A 42 -18.26 -2.68 10.47
CA THR A 42 -19.66 -2.94 10.84
C THR A 42 -20.65 -2.08 10.08
N ASN A 43 -20.20 -0.95 9.53
CA ASN A 43 -21.05 -0.07 8.74
C ASN A 43 -20.23 0.70 7.70
N VAL A 44 -20.87 1.04 6.57
CA VAL A 44 -20.29 1.84 5.48
C VAL A 44 -21.23 3.00 5.19
N THR A 45 -20.78 4.23 5.43
CA THR A 45 -21.53 5.44 5.08
C THR A 45 -20.98 6.07 3.80
N ASP A 46 -21.43 7.26 3.42
CA ASP A 46 -20.90 7.97 2.26
C ASP A 46 -19.42 8.35 2.43
N ASN A 47 -18.99 8.71 3.65
CA ASN A 47 -17.67 9.28 3.90
C ASN A 47 -16.82 8.53 4.94
N SER A 48 -17.42 7.62 5.70
CA SER A 48 -16.75 6.90 6.77
C SER A 48 -16.97 5.39 6.72
N PHE A 49 -16.07 4.68 7.37
CA PHE A 49 -16.29 3.31 7.84
C PHE A 49 -16.49 3.34 9.35
N GLU A 50 -17.47 2.59 9.83
CA GLU A 50 -17.56 2.26 11.26
C GLU A 50 -16.81 0.96 11.49
N LEU A 51 -15.89 0.99 12.44
CA LEU A 51 -15.06 -0.14 12.83
C LEU A 51 -15.46 -0.60 14.22
N THR A 52 -15.62 -1.91 14.39
CA THR A 52 -15.70 -2.55 15.70
C THR A 52 -14.39 -3.26 16.00
N ARG A 53 -13.71 -2.84 17.06
CA ARG A 53 -12.42 -3.36 17.52
C ARG A 53 -12.58 -4.81 17.99
N GLY A 54 -11.74 -5.71 17.50
CA GLY A 54 -11.67 -7.08 17.99
C GLY A 54 -10.45 -7.31 18.88
N TYR A 55 -9.27 -6.97 18.38
CA TYR A 55 -8.01 -7.15 19.10
C TYR A 55 -7.09 -5.97 18.83
N GLY A 56 -6.25 -5.60 19.78
CA GLY A 56 -5.27 -4.56 19.57
C GLY A 56 -3.89 -5.16 19.52
N VAL A 57 -3.20 -4.97 18.39
CA VAL A 57 -1.87 -5.51 18.12
C VAL A 57 -0.81 -4.67 18.82
N LYS A 58 -0.89 -3.35 18.71
CA LYS A 58 0.07 -2.43 19.34
C LYS A 58 -0.65 -1.15 19.74
N TYR A 59 -0.69 -0.85 21.05
CA TYR A 59 -1.14 0.43 21.57
C TYR A 59 -0.65 0.66 22.99
N PRO A 60 -0.48 1.93 23.42
CA PRO A 60 -0.06 2.21 24.78
C PRO A 60 -1.08 1.66 25.79
N GLU A 61 -0.61 1.05 26.89
CA GLU A 61 -1.49 0.44 27.92
C GLU A 61 -2.52 1.41 28.49
N TRP A 62 -2.20 2.71 28.53
CA TRP A 62 -3.08 3.76 29.03
C TRP A 62 -4.13 4.21 28.02
N ALA A 63 -4.05 3.78 26.76
CA ALA A 63 -4.97 4.22 25.72
C ALA A 63 -6.31 3.50 25.82
N ILE A 64 -7.39 4.29 25.90
CA ILE A 64 -8.76 3.78 25.87
C ILE A 64 -9.26 3.92 24.44
N ILE A 65 -9.19 2.83 23.68
CA ILE A 65 -9.77 2.75 22.33
C ILE A 65 -11.22 2.28 22.48
N PRO A 66 -12.23 3.04 22.00
CA PRO A 66 -13.61 2.60 22.01
C PRO A 66 -13.80 1.26 21.29
N ASP A 67 -14.79 0.49 21.70
CA ASP A 67 -15.12 -0.77 21.02
C ASP A 67 -15.64 -0.52 19.60
N THR A 68 -16.35 0.58 19.38
CA THR A 68 -16.83 1.00 18.06
C THR A 68 -16.50 2.47 17.81
N PHE A 69 -15.99 2.79 16.63
CA PHE A 69 -15.65 4.15 16.25
C PHE A 69 -15.64 4.35 14.73
N ASN A 70 -15.72 5.60 14.30
CA ASN A 70 -15.71 5.96 12.88
C ASN A 70 -14.31 6.37 12.43
N VAL A 71 -13.97 5.99 11.21
CA VAL A 71 -12.78 6.45 10.48
C VAL A 71 -13.15 6.92 9.08
N ASN A 72 -12.31 7.78 8.50
CA ASN A 72 -12.47 8.16 7.09
C ASN A 72 -12.32 6.94 6.17
N LYS A 73 -13.00 6.96 5.02
CA LYS A 73 -12.84 5.90 4.02
C LYS A 73 -11.38 5.75 3.58
N PHE A 74 -10.93 4.50 3.56
CA PHE A 74 -9.62 4.09 3.06
C PHE A 74 -9.77 3.01 1.98
N LYS A 75 -8.65 2.63 1.37
CA LYS A 75 -8.54 1.49 0.46
C LYS A 75 -7.67 0.42 1.10
N TYR A 76 -7.82 -0.83 0.64
CA TYR A 76 -6.86 -1.86 1.00
C TYR A 76 -5.49 -1.60 0.38
N GLY A 77 -4.46 -1.96 1.12
CA GLY A 77 -3.05 -1.75 0.79
C GLY A 77 -2.44 -2.84 -0.08
N TYR A 78 -3.25 -3.66 -0.75
CA TYR A 78 -2.71 -4.66 -1.67
C TYR A 78 -1.90 -3.99 -2.78
N CYS A 79 -0.81 -4.66 -3.18
CA CYS A 79 0.19 -4.21 -4.15
C CYS A 79 -0.43 -3.33 -5.24
N VAL A 80 -0.18 -2.02 -5.14
CA VAL A 80 -0.89 -0.96 -5.87
C VAL A 80 -0.78 -1.15 -7.39
N GLU A 81 0.25 -1.84 -7.85
CA GLU A 81 0.54 -2.13 -9.25
C GLU A 81 -0.37 -3.21 -9.89
N HIS A 82 -1.14 -3.96 -9.09
CA HIS A 82 -1.88 -5.16 -9.56
C HIS A 82 -3.36 -5.22 -9.13
N ALA A 83 -3.92 -4.11 -8.62
CA ALA A 83 -5.12 -4.16 -7.80
C ALA A 83 -6.34 -3.45 -8.41
N ASP A 84 -6.87 -3.95 -9.52
CA ASP A 84 -8.01 -3.29 -10.18
C ASP A 84 -9.41 -3.63 -9.61
N ASN A 85 -9.54 -4.50 -8.60
CA ASN A 85 -10.84 -4.79 -7.95
C ASN A 85 -10.78 -5.24 -6.47
N TYR A 86 -9.60 -5.29 -5.86
CA TYR A 86 -9.39 -5.85 -4.52
C TYR A 86 -9.29 -4.79 -3.42
N ASN A 87 -9.39 -3.50 -3.77
CA ASN A 87 -8.98 -2.41 -2.88
C ASN A 87 -10.11 -1.69 -2.15
N ASN A 88 -11.36 -2.13 -2.28
CA ASN A 88 -12.50 -1.46 -1.65
C ASN A 88 -12.99 -2.24 -0.43
N PRO A 89 -12.86 -1.67 0.78
CA PRO A 89 -13.40 -2.28 1.99
C PRO A 89 -14.94 -2.37 1.98
N GLN A 90 -15.46 -3.45 2.56
CA GLN A 90 -16.89 -3.74 2.63
C GLN A 90 -17.33 -4.10 4.04
N MET A 91 -18.63 -3.99 4.31
CA MET A 91 -19.21 -4.41 5.59
C MET A 91 -18.97 -5.91 5.81
N GLY A 92 -18.56 -6.29 7.01
CA GLY A 92 -18.22 -7.66 7.39
C GLY A 92 -16.75 -8.03 7.16
N ASP A 93 -15.96 -7.18 6.50
CA ASP A 93 -14.54 -7.43 6.34
C ASP A 93 -13.81 -7.28 7.68
N ASN A 94 -12.94 -8.25 7.98
CA ASN A 94 -11.97 -8.15 9.07
C ASN A 94 -10.68 -7.54 8.52
N ILE A 95 -10.11 -6.57 9.24
CA ILE A 95 -8.99 -5.77 8.77
C ILE A 95 -7.94 -5.59 9.88
N ILE A 96 -6.68 -5.45 9.48
CA ILE A 96 -5.65 -4.77 10.29
C ILE A 96 -5.50 -3.33 9.81
N VAL A 97 -5.42 -2.39 10.74
CA VAL A 97 -5.28 -0.97 10.44
C VAL A 97 -4.40 -0.27 11.45
N ALA A 98 -3.53 0.61 10.95
CA ALA A 98 -2.79 1.58 11.75
C ALA A 98 -3.57 2.90 11.84
N MET A 99 -3.57 3.48 13.03
CA MET A 99 -4.33 4.66 13.35
C MET A 99 -3.51 5.68 14.14
N GLU A 100 -3.98 6.91 14.11
CA GLU A 100 -3.58 7.98 14.99
C GLU A 100 -4.80 8.54 15.71
N TYR A 101 -4.59 9.08 16.90
CA TYR A 101 -5.61 9.83 17.62
C TYR A 101 -5.22 11.30 17.64
N ALA A 102 -5.97 12.12 16.92
CA ALA A 102 -5.73 13.56 16.80
C ALA A 102 -7.05 14.32 16.92
N ASN A 103 -7.05 15.42 17.67
CA ASN A 103 -8.22 16.30 17.85
C ASN A 103 -9.50 15.56 18.29
N GLY A 104 -9.36 14.52 19.12
CA GLY A 104 -10.50 13.77 19.62
C GLY A 104 -11.02 12.68 18.69
N VAL A 105 -10.37 12.45 17.54
CA VAL A 105 -10.84 11.56 16.46
C VAL A 105 -9.74 10.58 16.07
N TYR A 106 -10.12 9.33 15.77
CA TYR A 106 -9.23 8.34 15.18
C TYR A 106 -9.16 8.50 13.67
N ASN A 107 -7.94 8.58 13.14
CA ASN A 107 -7.68 8.60 11.70
C ASN A 107 -6.82 7.42 11.33
N VAL A 108 -7.06 6.87 10.16
CA VAL A 108 -6.26 5.80 9.58
C VAL A 108 -5.02 6.43 8.94
N VAL A 109 -3.82 6.02 9.36
CA VAL A 109 -2.55 6.64 8.91
C VAL A 109 -2.01 6.04 7.62
N SER A 110 -2.43 4.81 7.27
CA SER A 110 -2.00 4.07 6.09
C SER A 110 -3.14 3.24 5.51
N ALA A 111 -2.93 2.54 4.40
CA ALA A 111 -3.92 1.57 3.94
C ALA A 111 -4.15 0.44 4.97
N ALA A 112 -5.32 -0.18 4.95
CA ALA A 112 -5.63 -1.36 5.76
C ALA A 112 -5.39 -2.64 4.94
N PHE A 113 -5.35 -3.80 5.61
CA PHE A 113 -5.24 -5.11 4.94
C PHE A 113 -6.31 -6.05 5.48
N MET A 114 -6.93 -6.86 4.62
CA MET A 114 -7.90 -7.84 5.11
C MET A 114 -7.20 -8.95 5.88
N VAL A 115 -7.85 -9.41 6.93
CA VAL A 115 -7.46 -10.58 7.73
C VAL A 115 -8.64 -11.55 7.82
N ASP A 116 -8.40 -12.78 8.25
CA ASP A 116 -9.43 -13.81 8.34
C ASP A 116 -10.33 -13.65 9.58
N ASN A 117 -9.76 -13.22 10.70
CA ASN A 117 -10.43 -13.00 11.97
C ASN A 117 -9.84 -11.76 12.68
N VAL A 118 -10.33 -11.46 13.89
CA VAL A 118 -9.89 -10.30 14.68
C VAL A 118 -9.31 -10.71 16.05
N SER A 119 -8.56 -11.81 16.11
CA SER A 119 -7.83 -12.28 17.30
C SER A 119 -6.30 -12.24 17.08
N SER A 120 -5.52 -12.56 18.12
CA SER A 120 -4.04 -12.64 18.02
C SER A 120 -3.52 -13.70 17.05
N SER A 121 -4.39 -14.59 16.56
CA SER A 121 -4.06 -15.60 15.55
C SER A 121 -4.57 -15.23 14.16
N ALA A 122 -4.86 -13.95 13.92
CA ALA A 122 -5.35 -13.48 12.63
C ALA A 122 -4.28 -13.61 11.54
N LYS A 123 -4.69 -14.12 10.39
CA LYS A 123 -3.86 -14.29 9.20
C LYS A 123 -4.23 -13.26 8.17
N VAL A 124 -3.24 -12.73 7.47
CA VAL A 124 -3.47 -11.78 6.37
C VAL A 124 -4.11 -12.52 5.20
N LYS A 125 -5.27 -12.04 4.74
CA LYS A 125 -5.97 -12.59 3.58
C LYS A 125 -5.33 -12.06 2.31
N VAL A 126 -4.82 -12.97 1.50
CA VAL A 126 -4.14 -12.65 0.24
C VAL A 126 -4.91 -13.25 -0.94
N PRO A 127 -5.32 -12.44 -1.94
CA PRO A 127 -5.87 -12.95 -3.19
C PRO A 127 -4.93 -13.97 -3.85
N GLU A 128 -5.47 -15.09 -4.37
CA GLU A 128 -4.63 -16.15 -4.96
C GLU A 128 -3.74 -15.66 -6.11
N ASN A 129 -4.23 -14.72 -6.92
CA ASN A 129 -3.45 -14.14 -8.01
C ASN A 129 -2.21 -13.39 -7.51
N LEU A 130 -2.19 -12.95 -6.23
CA LEU A 130 -1.06 -12.24 -5.65
C LEU A 130 0.08 -13.16 -5.15
N LYS A 131 -0.10 -14.49 -5.15
CA LYS A 131 0.89 -15.50 -4.68
C LYS A 131 2.28 -15.39 -5.33
N LYS A 132 2.35 -14.85 -6.55
CA LYS A 132 3.57 -14.83 -7.37
C LYS A 132 4.28 -13.48 -7.38
N TYR A 133 3.78 -12.51 -6.62
CA TYR A 133 4.34 -11.16 -6.61
C TYR A 133 5.15 -10.92 -5.34
N LYS A 134 6.18 -10.08 -5.48
CA LYS A 134 7.14 -9.76 -4.40
C LYS A 134 6.49 -9.22 -3.12
N CYS A 135 5.36 -8.52 -3.26
CA CYS A 135 4.58 -8.00 -2.14
C CYS A 135 4.02 -9.08 -1.20
N LEU A 136 4.04 -10.37 -1.58
CA LEU A 136 3.70 -11.45 -0.64
C LEU A 136 4.61 -11.45 0.59
N ASN A 137 5.89 -11.10 0.43
CA ASN A 137 6.84 -11.06 1.54
C ASN A 137 6.52 -9.96 2.54
N GLU A 138 6.00 -8.82 2.08
CA GLU A 138 5.51 -7.74 2.94
C GLU A 138 4.26 -8.21 3.71
N LEU A 139 3.34 -8.92 3.04
CA LEU A 139 2.14 -9.47 3.70
C LEU A 139 2.49 -10.58 4.71
N LEU A 140 3.55 -11.35 4.47
CA LEU A 140 4.11 -12.32 5.41
C LEU A 140 4.69 -11.62 6.64
N ALA A 141 5.46 -10.54 6.45
CA ALA A 141 5.96 -9.72 7.55
C ALA A 141 4.80 -9.16 8.39
N LEU A 142 3.75 -8.64 7.76
CA LEU A 142 2.55 -8.15 8.43
C LEU A 142 1.81 -9.26 9.21
N GLY A 143 1.68 -10.46 8.65
CA GLY A 143 1.08 -11.60 9.36
C GLY A 143 1.92 -12.02 10.58
N TYR A 144 3.25 -12.04 10.45
CA TYR A 144 4.13 -12.29 11.58
C TYR A 144 4.09 -11.17 12.64
N TYR A 145 3.96 -9.91 12.22
CA TYR A 145 3.79 -8.76 13.12
C TYR A 145 2.55 -8.93 14.00
N ILE A 146 1.43 -9.38 13.43
CA ILE A 146 0.21 -9.72 14.19
C ILE A 146 0.51 -10.83 15.21
N HIS A 147 1.14 -11.92 14.77
CA HIS A 147 1.41 -13.10 15.61
C HIS A 147 2.44 -12.85 16.71
N SER A 148 3.24 -11.79 16.59
CA SER A 148 4.19 -11.34 17.60
C SER A 148 3.61 -10.25 18.50
N ASP A 149 2.29 -10.02 18.48
CA ASP A 149 1.61 -8.96 19.24
C ASP A 149 2.31 -7.59 19.06
N GLY A 150 2.79 -7.32 17.85
CA GLY A 150 3.47 -6.09 17.48
C GLY A 150 4.89 -5.91 18.04
N GLU A 151 5.49 -6.93 18.67
CA GLU A 151 6.84 -6.85 19.25
C GLU A 151 7.96 -6.76 18.21
N ARG A 152 7.75 -7.34 17.02
CA ARG A 152 8.79 -7.46 15.99
C ARG A 152 8.57 -6.42 14.89
N THR A 153 9.40 -5.38 14.86
CA THR A 153 9.23 -4.25 13.92
C THR A 153 10.32 -4.17 12.84
N GLU A 154 11.38 -4.96 12.97
CA GLU A 154 12.49 -5.03 12.02
C GLU A 154 12.45 -6.28 11.15
N TYR A 155 12.52 -6.09 9.83
CA TYR A 155 12.45 -7.16 8.84
C TYR A 155 13.55 -7.02 7.78
N GLU A 156 14.12 -8.15 7.36
CA GLU A 156 15.07 -8.22 6.25
C GLU A 156 14.46 -8.99 5.09
N TYR A 157 14.48 -8.37 3.91
CA TYR A 157 14.00 -8.94 2.66
C TYR A 157 15.21 -9.29 1.78
N THR A 158 15.28 -10.53 1.30
CA THR A 158 16.37 -10.98 0.42
C THR A 158 15.94 -11.06 -1.04
N ASP A 159 16.93 -11.05 -1.94
CA ASP A 159 16.71 -11.18 -3.39
C ASP A 159 16.09 -12.54 -3.77
N ASP A 160 16.30 -13.58 -2.96
CA ASP A 160 15.73 -14.92 -3.12
C ASP A 160 14.28 -15.04 -2.59
N GLU A 161 13.58 -13.91 -2.48
CA GLU A 161 12.19 -13.81 -2.02
C GLU A 161 11.95 -14.37 -0.60
N LYS A 162 12.96 -14.29 0.27
CA LYS A 162 12.80 -14.63 1.69
C LYS A 162 12.61 -13.36 2.53
N VAL A 163 11.87 -13.51 3.62
CA VAL A 163 11.68 -12.49 4.64
C VAL A 163 12.02 -13.05 6.01
N TYR A 164 12.83 -12.29 6.74
CA TYR A 164 13.31 -12.61 8.07
C TYR A 164 12.83 -11.55 9.06
N ALA A 165 12.27 -11.96 10.20
CA ALA A 165 12.14 -11.07 11.34
C ALA A 165 13.49 -10.97 12.06
N VAL A 166 13.90 -9.75 12.38
CA VAL A 166 15.15 -9.49 13.11
C VAL A 166 14.81 -9.23 14.57
N GLY A 167 15.36 -10.04 15.46
CA GLY A 167 15.20 -9.85 16.91
C GLY A 167 16.22 -8.87 17.49
N GLU A 168 16.02 -8.44 18.73
CA GLU A 168 16.84 -7.43 19.43
C GLU A 168 18.35 -7.75 19.44
N ASN A 169 18.71 -9.04 19.41
CA ASN A 169 20.10 -9.50 19.41
C ASN A 169 20.66 -9.74 18.00
N GLY A 170 19.94 -9.34 16.94
CA GLY A 170 20.28 -9.63 15.54
C GLY A 170 19.97 -11.07 15.12
N GLU A 171 19.25 -11.83 15.94
CA GLU A 171 18.75 -13.16 15.58
C GLU A 171 17.76 -13.04 14.43
N LYS A 172 17.88 -13.91 13.42
CA LYS A 172 17.01 -13.91 12.25
C LYS A 172 16.08 -15.11 12.28
N PHE A 173 14.78 -14.85 12.18
CA PHE A 173 13.75 -15.88 12.06
C PHE A 173 13.17 -15.89 10.65
N GLU A 174 13.32 -17.01 9.92
CA GLU A 174 12.79 -17.14 8.55
C GLU A 174 11.27 -17.36 8.57
N ILE A 175 10.51 -16.35 8.12
CA ILE A 175 9.05 -16.36 8.17
C ILE A 175 8.46 -17.28 7.08
N ASN A 176 9.10 -17.35 5.90
CA ASN A 176 8.60 -18.16 4.77
C ASN A 176 8.44 -19.64 5.13
N ALA A 177 9.24 -20.17 6.05
CA ALA A 177 9.15 -21.55 6.51
C ALA A 177 7.80 -21.88 7.18
N HIS A 178 7.14 -20.85 7.73
CA HIS A 178 5.87 -20.92 8.45
C HIS A 178 4.76 -20.10 7.78
N LYS A 179 4.84 -19.89 6.47
CA LYS A 179 3.92 -19.02 5.71
C LYS A 179 2.43 -19.27 6.00
N ASP A 180 2.03 -20.53 6.17
CA ASP A 180 0.64 -20.93 6.32
C ASP A 180 0.08 -20.56 7.71
N ASP A 181 0.96 -20.19 8.64
CA ASP A 181 0.59 -19.64 9.94
C ASP A 181 0.25 -18.16 9.86
N TYR A 182 0.76 -17.42 8.86
CA TYR A 182 0.67 -15.95 8.80
C TYR A 182 -0.22 -15.41 7.69
N VAL A 183 -0.36 -16.16 6.59
CA VAL A 183 -1.19 -15.76 5.45
C VAL A 183 -2.18 -16.87 5.10
N VAL A 184 -3.36 -16.45 4.64
CA VAL A 184 -4.34 -17.35 4.04
C VAL A 184 -4.70 -16.86 2.65
N PHE A 185 -4.71 -17.78 1.69
CA PHE A 185 -5.07 -17.46 0.32
C PHE A 185 -6.55 -17.67 0.08
N TYR A 186 -7.17 -16.75 -0.66
CA TYR A 186 -8.57 -16.87 -1.01
C TYR A 186 -8.80 -16.59 -2.50
N ASP A 187 -9.71 -17.38 -3.09
CA ASP A 187 -10.16 -17.20 -4.46
C ASP A 187 -11.45 -16.38 -4.45
N LYS A 188 -11.36 -15.12 -4.92
CA LYS A 188 -12.52 -14.23 -5.01
C LYS A 188 -13.54 -14.73 -6.04
N ASN A 189 -13.15 -15.52 -7.04
CA ASN A 189 -14.07 -16.01 -8.07
C ASN A 189 -15.08 -17.03 -7.51
N ASN A 190 -14.70 -17.80 -6.47
CA ASN A 190 -15.63 -18.70 -5.78
C ASN A 190 -16.47 -18.00 -4.69
N ALA A 191 -16.04 -16.84 -4.18
CA ALA A 191 -16.81 -16.03 -3.22
C ALA A 191 -17.94 -15.23 -3.90
N LEU A 192 -17.81 -14.93 -5.20
CA LEU A 192 -18.84 -14.25 -6.00
C LEU A 192 -19.82 -15.23 -6.68
N ALA A 193 -19.49 -16.52 -6.76
CA ALA A 193 -20.38 -17.55 -7.32
C ALA A 193 -21.61 -17.83 -6.43
N SER A 194 -21.60 -17.38 -5.17
CA SER A 194 -22.75 -17.47 -4.26
C SER A 194 -23.72 -16.30 -4.35
N GLU A 195 -23.41 -15.23 -5.10
CA GLU A 195 -24.30 -14.07 -5.24
C GLU A 195 -24.28 -13.52 -6.68
N GLY A 196 -25.15 -14.09 -7.53
CA GLY A 196 -25.74 -13.42 -8.70
C GLY A 196 -24.81 -13.09 -9.89
N GLU A 197 -25.28 -13.39 -11.10
CA GLU A 197 -24.61 -13.06 -12.37
C GLU A 197 -24.11 -11.62 -12.46
N VAL A 198 -22.79 -11.44 -12.58
CA VAL A 198 -22.18 -10.17 -12.99
C VAL A 198 -21.97 -10.20 -14.51
N THR A 199 -22.66 -9.30 -15.20
CA THR A 199 -22.49 -9.04 -16.64
C THR A 199 -21.05 -8.56 -16.94
N PRO A 200 -20.46 -8.95 -18.08
CA PRO A 200 -19.06 -8.63 -18.38
C PRO A 200 -18.90 -7.13 -18.68
N GLN A 201 -18.20 -6.41 -17.79
CA GLN A 201 -17.77 -5.04 -18.08
C GLN A 201 -16.59 -5.03 -19.06
N LYS A 202 -16.68 -4.12 -20.03
CA LYS A 202 -15.74 -3.92 -21.14
C LYS A 202 -14.30 -3.77 -20.65
N LYS A 203 -13.45 -4.62 -21.23
CA LYS A 203 -11.98 -4.58 -21.25
C LYS A 203 -11.46 -3.15 -21.33
N ALA A 204 -10.70 -2.72 -20.32
CA ALA A 204 -10.01 -1.43 -20.30
C ALA A 204 -9.11 -1.30 -21.54
N GLU A 205 -9.37 -0.29 -22.36
CA GLU A 205 -8.59 0.02 -23.55
C GLU A 205 -7.25 0.67 -23.15
N ASN A 206 -6.16 -0.08 -23.40
CA ASN A 206 -4.83 0.36 -23.83
C ASN A 206 -4.29 1.69 -23.25
N MET A 207 -3.98 1.70 -21.96
CA MET A 207 -3.15 2.74 -21.29
C MET A 207 -1.76 2.92 -21.96
N SER A 208 -1.28 1.89 -22.67
CA SER A 208 -0.04 1.92 -23.48
C SER A 208 -0.07 2.97 -24.61
N ASN A 209 -1.22 3.19 -25.26
CA ASN A 209 -1.31 4.14 -26.37
C ASN A 209 -1.22 5.60 -25.90
N TYR A 210 -1.76 5.92 -24.73
CA TYR A 210 -1.67 7.26 -24.15
C TYR A 210 -0.24 7.59 -23.70
N LEU A 211 0.47 6.62 -23.11
CA LEU A 211 1.87 6.80 -22.71
C LEU A 211 2.78 7.13 -23.91
N MET A 212 2.57 6.46 -25.06
CA MET A 212 3.31 6.73 -26.30
C MET A 212 3.00 8.10 -26.90
N ILE A 213 1.77 8.59 -26.78
CA ILE A 213 1.39 9.94 -27.22
C ILE A 213 2.06 11.01 -26.33
N PHE A 214 2.08 10.83 -25.01
CA PHE A 214 2.76 11.75 -24.11
C PHE A 214 4.27 11.81 -24.35
N LEU A 215 4.92 10.68 -24.58
CA LEU A 215 6.35 10.62 -24.90
C LEU A 215 6.70 11.32 -26.21
N SER A 216 5.88 11.16 -27.25
CA SER A 216 6.12 11.78 -28.56
C SER A 216 5.93 13.31 -28.52
N ILE A 217 4.96 13.82 -27.76
CA ILE A 217 4.79 15.27 -27.56
C ILE A 217 5.99 15.87 -26.81
N GLY A 218 6.49 15.17 -25.79
CA GLY A 218 7.68 15.60 -25.03
C GLY A 218 8.93 15.76 -25.90
N ILE A 219 9.15 14.82 -26.83
CA ILE A 219 10.29 14.87 -27.76
C ILE A 219 10.17 16.06 -28.73
N ILE A 220 8.97 16.33 -29.26
CA ILE A 220 8.74 17.43 -30.19
C ILE A 220 8.98 18.79 -29.51
N ILE A 221 8.51 18.96 -28.27
CA ILE A 221 8.73 20.19 -27.49
C ILE A 221 10.22 20.35 -27.14
N GLY A 222 10.91 19.26 -26.78
CA GLY A 222 12.34 19.27 -26.48
C GLY A 222 13.19 19.72 -27.68
N LEU A 223 12.93 19.15 -28.86
CA LEU A 223 13.64 19.52 -30.09
C LEU A 223 13.30 20.96 -30.55
N GLY A 224 12.03 21.38 -30.42
CA GLY A 224 11.61 22.75 -30.72
C GLY A 224 12.26 23.79 -29.79
N GLY A 225 12.43 23.45 -28.51
CA GLY A 225 13.12 24.30 -27.54
C GLY A 225 14.61 24.48 -27.86
N ILE A 226 15.29 23.41 -28.28
CA ILE A 226 16.71 23.48 -28.71
C ILE A 226 16.85 24.36 -29.95
N TRP A 227 15.95 24.23 -30.93
CA TRP A 227 15.97 25.05 -32.14
C TRP A 227 15.74 26.53 -31.84
N LEU A 228 14.79 26.86 -30.95
CA LEU A 228 14.49 28.23 -30.54
C LEU A 228 15.67 28.88 -29.78
N ILE A 229 16.36 28.11 -28.94
CA ILE A 229 17.55 28.59 -28.23
C ILE A 229 18.68 28.89 -29.21
N ASN A 230 18.95 28.00 -30.18
CA ASN A 230 19.95 28.24 -31.22
C ASN A 230 19.61 29.46 -32.10
N PHE A 231 18.32 29.65 -32.44
CA PHE A 231 17.87 30.83 -33.18
C PHE A 231 18.09 32.14 -32.41
N LEU A 232 17.80 32.16 -31.10
CA LEU A 232 17.98 33.34 -30.25
C LEU A 232 19.46 33.65 -29.99
N LEU A 233 20.33 32.63 -29.94
CA LEU A 233 21.78 32.81 -29.75
C LEU A 233 22.45 33.35 -31.02
N ASN A 234 22.13 32.80 -32.20
CA ASN A 234 22.71 33.26 -33.46
C ASN A 234 22.24 34.68 -33.86
N ARG A 235 21.09 35.14 -33.35
CA ARG A 235 20.64 36.52 -33.58
C ARG A 235 21.42 37.55 -32.76
N LYS A 236 22.06 37.15 -31.67
CA LYS A 236 22.86 38.04 -30.80
C LYS A 236 24.29 38.29 -31.28
N GLU A 237 24.78 37.48 -32.22
CA GLU A 237 26.13 37.66 -32.81
C GLU A 237 26.12 38.54 -34.06
N GLY A 238 24.93 38.97 -34.52
CA GLY A 238 24.74 39.83 -35.70
C GLY A 238 24.45 41.30 -35.40
N GLU A 239 24.59 41.75 -34.14
CA GLU A 239 24.56 43.16 -33.73
C GLU A 239 25.94 43.62 -33.24
#